data_AF-A0A401NZS3-F1
#
_entry.id   AF-A0A401NZS3-F1
#
_cell.length_a   1.000
_cell.length_b   1.000
_cell.length_c   1.000
_cell.angle_alpha   90.00
_cell.angle_beta   90.00
_cell.angle_gamma   90.00
#
_symmetry.space_group_name_H-M   'P 1'
#
loop_
_entity.id
_entity.type
_entity.pdbx_description
1 polymer ?
#
loop_
_entity_poly.entity_id
_entity_poly.type
_entity_poly.pdbx_seq_one_letter_code
_entity_poly.pdbx_strand_id
1 'polypeptide(L)'
;MMTSSITGEDAKFIGSRNVVLNNLEVKENALSELNVPFKVKAGHIAKLELKIPWNNLYGQAVEATVDGIYLLIVPCASIEYNAEKEELQLQEIKQKELQRIEEAKQKVADKENPKAEQQDSFIEKLIAQVIKNLQVKITNIHIRYEDDITNQDSPLSFGISLQNLSLETTDERWNPCLHDQCEHVFNKLVRLDYLCAYWNVNTKMYSKSRQVEALKDLKIGVSTSNFIPETYQFVFQPLSAKAKLEMNPRAEVDFASPKINLEVNLQDIAIELKRPQFLSIMELLGSIDMMSRNLPYRKYKPNVPCHNNATKWWEYAINGILEENIKPALNSWSWKHIRKHRQKVKNYRKLYKSRIKTKSPDEEVISALKELEKELDVFNITLARQQAEVEVMKAGRRIYRPGAKVEEDNSGGWFDWVWSWTGAKEEKPRDSKSGTNVFISIKADT
;
A
#
# COMPACT_ATOMS: atom_id res chain seq x y z
N MET A 1 4.52 -2.24 4.55
CA MET A 1 3.61 -1.56 3.61
C MET A 1 3.37 -0.08 3.94
N MET A 2 3.37 0.38 5.20
CA MET A 2 3.05 1.80 5.52
C MET A 2 4.24 2.79 5.63
N THR A 3 5.49 2.38 5.40
CA THR A 3 6.66 3.21 5.74
C THR A 3 6.82 4.50 4.93
N SER A 4 6.19 4.63 3.75
CA SER A 4 6.23 5.85 2.92
C SER A 4 5.05 6.81 3.16
N SER A 5 4.03 6.36 3.89
CA SER A 5 2.78 7.09 4.13
C SER A 5 2.79 7.88 5.45
N ILE A 6 3.92 7.87 6.16
CA ILE A 6 4.06 8.46 7.50
C ILE A 6 5.29 9.37 7.51
N THR A 7 5.15 10.58 8.03
CA THR A 7 6.23 11.54 8.27
C THR A 7 6.38 11.73 9.78
N GLY A 8 7.61 11.64 10.30
CA GLY A 8 7.88 11.71 11.73
C GLY A 8 8.87 12.81 12.08
N GLU A 9 8.63 13.51 13.17
CA GLU A 9 9.51 14.58 13.66
C GLU A 9 10.68 14.08 14.53
N ASP A 10 10.64 12.85 15.06
CA ASP A 10 11.69 12.32 15.93
C ASP A 10 11.88 10.79 15.79
N ALA A 11 12.88 10.37 15.02
CA ALA A 11 13.40 9.00 15.07
C ALA A 11 14.52 8.93 16.11
N LYS A 12 14.20 8.44 17.31
CA LYS A 12 15.19 8.22 18.36
C LYS A 12 15.60 6.74 18.35
N PHE A 13 16.79 6.49 17.82
CA PHE A 13 17.48 5.22 18.02
C PHE A 13 18.07 5.21 19.44
N ILE A 14 17.41 4.51 20.36
CA ILE A 14 17.93 4.33 21.72
C ILE A 14 18.86 3.11 21.67
N GLY A 15 20.09 3.34 21.21
CA GLY A 15 21.08 2.30 20.95
C GLY A 15 20.74 1.40 19.74
N SER A 16 21.59 0.42 19.45
CA SER A 16 21.46 -0.50 18.30
C SER A 16 20.28 -1.49 18.39
N ARG A 17 19.34 -1.33 19.33
CA ARG A 17 18.38 -2.38 19.70
C ARG A 17 16.90 -1.97 19.67
N ASN A 18 16.58 -0.69 19.89
CA ASN A 18 15.20 -0.21 19.99
C ASN A 18 14.94 0.96 19.04
N VAL A 19 13.85 0.86 18.28
CA VAL A 19 13.37 1.93 17.41
C VAL A 19 12.11 2.52 18.02
N VAL A 20 12.14 3.80 18.37
CA VAL A 20 10.96 4.53 18.86
C VAL A 20 10.74 5.74 17.99
N LEU A 21 9.53 5.82 17.45
CA LEU A 21 8.99 6.94 16.69
C LEU A 21 7.81 7.51 17.45
N ASN A 22 7.80 8.82 17.67
CA ASN A 22 6.70 9.50 18.35
C ASN A 22 6.09 10.55 17.44
N ASN A 23 4.82 10.86 17.68
CA ASN A 23 4.09 11.95 17.03
C ASN A 23 4.21 11.92 15.50
N LEU A 24 3.93 10.75 14.94
CA LEU A 24 3.97 10.52 13.50
C LEU A 24 2.71 11.11 12.85
N GLU A 25 2.89 11.82 11.75
CA GLU A 25 1.81 12.32 10.90
C GLU A 25 1.57 11.38 9.72
N VAL A 26 0.30 11.10 9.43
CA VAL A 26 -0.08 10.25 8.30
C VAL A 26 -0.38 11.13 7.10
N LYS A 27 0.29 10.88 5.97
CA LYS A 27 0.15 11.65 4.74
C LYS A 27 -1.27 11.55 4.17
N GLU A 28 -1.70 12.61 3.48
CA GLU A 28 -3.01 12.66 2.81
C GLU A 28 -3.24 11.51 1.83
N ASN A 29 -2.20 11.08 1.12
CA ASN A 29 -2.22 10.00 0.13
C ASN A 29 -2.02 8.60 0.74
N ALA A 30 -2.07 8.43 2.07
CA ALA A 30 -1.82 7.14 2.72
C ALA A 30 -2.76 6.00 2.25
N LEU A 31 -3.93 6.34 1.69
CA LEU A 31 -4.92 5.40 1.19
C LEU A 31 -4.86 5.19 -0.34
N SER A 32 -3.88 5.78 -1.05
CA SER A 32 -3.82 5.75 -2.51
C SER A 32 -3.67 4.34 -3.09
N GLU A 33 -3.01 3.44 -2.36
CA GLU A 33 -2.80 2.04 -2.78
C GLU A 33 -4.09 1.22 -2.79
N LEU A 34 -5.11 1.65 -2.04
CA LEU A 34 -6.39 0.97 -1.98
C LEU A 34 -7.30 1.31 -3.16
N ASN A 35 -6.87 2.23 -4.05
CA ASN A 35 -7.66 2.72 -5.18
C ASN A 35 -9.07 3.19 -4.78
N VAL A 36 -9.17 3.85 -3.62
CA VAL A 36 -10.42 4.40 -3.09
C VAL A 36 -10.53 5.90 -3.34
N PRO A 37 -11.74 6.47 -3.53
CA PRO A 37 -11.93 7.90 -3.78
C PRO A 37 -11.89 8.75 -2.50
N PHE A 38 -11.04 8.36 -1.54
CA PHE A 38 -10.93 8.96 -0.22
C PHE A 38 -9.50 9.38 0.08
N LYS A 39 -9.36 10.43 0.90
CA LYS A 39 -8.07 10.96 1.35
C LYS A 39 -8.06 11.17 2.86
N VAL A 40 -6.87 11.15 3.45
CA VAL A 40 -6.69 11.44 4.88
C VAL A 40 -6.66 12.95 5.06
N LYS A 41 -7.66 13.51 5.74
CA LYS A 41 -7.72 14.94 6.09
C LYS A 41 -6.82 15.27 7.27
N ALA A 42 -6.80 14.39 8.26
CA ALA A 42 -5.96 14.49 9.44
C ALA A 42 -5.59 13.07 9.89
N GLY A 43 -4.32 12.80 10.15
CA GLY A 43 -3.91 11.49 10.62
C GLY A 43 -2.70 11.57 11.53
N HIS A 44 -2.74 10.81 12.63
CA HIS A 44 -1.72 10.85 13.66
C HIS A 44 -1.52 9.47 14.28
N ILE A 45 -0.26 9.09 14.49
CA ILE A 45 0.15 7.92 15.27
C ILE A 45 0.98 8.44 16.45
N ALA A 46 0.49 8.28 17.67
CA ALA A 46 1.12 8.87 18.84
C ALA A 46 2.49 8.25 19.13
N LYS A 47 2.60 6.92 19.06
CA LYS A 47 3.86 6.20 19.29
C LYS A 47 3.92 4.90 18.49
N LEU A 48 5.08 4.63 17.89
CA LEU A 48 5.45 3.34 17.32
C LEU A 48 6.79 2.93 17.93
N GLU A 49 6.81 1.77 18.57
CA GLU A 49 7.98 1.22 19.24
C GLU A 49 8.21 -0.22 18.79
N LEU A 50 9.43 -0.51 18.36
CA LEU A 50 9.88 -1.86 18.01
C LEU A 50 11.14 -2.18 18.81
N LYS A 51 11.05 -3.19 19.68
CA LYS A 51 12.17 -3.69 20.48
C LYS A 51 12.60 -5.05 19.96
N ILE A 52 13.82 -5.12 19.43
CA ILE A 52 14.39 -6.36 18.89
C ILE A 52 15.57 -6.78 19.78
N PRO A 53 15.47 -7.91 20.51
CA PRO A 53 16.55 -8.42 21.34
C PRO A 53 17.61 -9.14 20.48
N TRP A 54 18.38 -8.40 19.69
CA TRP A 54 19.41 -8.95 18.78
C TRP A 54 20.40 -9.92 19.45
N ASN A 55 20.69 -9.68 20.73
CA ASN A 55 21.59 -10.51 21.52
C ASN A 55 20.96 -11.82 22.02
N ASN A 56 19.63 -11.94 21.98
CA ASN A 56 18.90 -13.09 22.51
C ASN A 56 17.52 -13.29 21.84
N LEU A 57 17.50 -13.48 20.51
CA LEU A 57 16.26 -13.72 19.74
C LEU A 57 15.59 -15.08 20.05
N TYR A 58 16.31 -15.98 20.74
CA TYR A 58 15.81 -17.28 21.17
C TYR A 58 15.23 -17.26 22.59
N GLY A 59 15.67 -16.34 23.44
CA GLY A 59 15.26 -16.25 24.85
C GLY A 59 14.51 -14.97 25.22
N GLN A 60 14.25 -14.06 24.30
CA GLN A 60 13.44 -12.85 24.51
C GLN A 60 12.51 -12.61 23.31
N ALA A 61 11.31 -12.09 23.58
CA ALA A 61 10.33 -11.77 22.55
C ALA A 61 10.67 -10.46 21.82
N VAL A 62 10.22 -10.37 20.57
CA VAL A 62 10.23 -9.11 19.82
C VAL A 62 8.93 -8.39 20.16
N GLU A 63 9.03 -7.16 20.67
CA GLU A 63 7.84 -6.37 21.05
C GLU A 63 7.60 -5.28 20.00
N ALA A 64 6.43 -5.31 19.35
CA ALA A 64 5.92 -4.24 18.51
C ALA A 64 4.73 -3.56 19.19
N THR A 65 4.89 -2.31 19.59
CA THR A 65 3.84 -1.51 20.22
C THR A 65 3.47 -0.33 19.33
N VAL A 66 2.18 -0.16 19.09
CA VAL A 66 1.62 1.01 18.41
C VAL A 66 0.55 1.61 19.30
N ASP A 67 0.67 2.90 19.62
CA ASP A 67 -0.32 3.60 20.42
C ASP A 67 -0.86 4.81 19.68
N GLY A 68 -2.18 4.98 19.77
CA GLY A 68 -2.89 6.17 19.33
C GLY A 68 -2.92 6.32 17.81
N ILE A 69 -3.66 5.46 17.11
CA ILE A 69 -3.89 5.57 15.66
C ILE A 69 -5.19 6.35 15.43
N TYR A 70 -5.07 7.61 15.01
CA TYR A 70 -6.21 8.50 14.77
C TYR A 70 -6.24 8.90 13.31
N LEU A 71 -7.30 8.53 12.58
CA LEU A 71 -7.45 8.86 11.17
C LEU A 71 -8.81 9.52 10.92
N LEU A 72 -8.78 10.71 10.32
CA LEU A 72 -9.94 11.39 9.74
C LEU A 72 -9.86 11.28 8.23
N ILE A 73 -10.80 10.55 7.65
CA ILE A 73 -10.89 10.27 6.22
C ILE A 73 -12.08 11.05 5.66
N VAL A 74 -11.91 11.66 4.50
CA VAL A 74 -12.98 12.40 3.79
C VAL A 74 -13.00 12.00 2.31
N PRO A 75 -14.12 12.19 1.60
CA PRO A 75 -14.13 12.16 0.15
C PRO A 75 -13.02 13.04 -0.42
N CYS A 76 -12.36 12.59 -1.49
CA CYS A 76 -11.39 13.43 -2.18
C CYS A 76 -11.99 14.81 -2.48
N ALA A 77 -13.26 14.86 -2.90
CA ALA A 77 -14.01 16.07 -3.23
C ALA A 77 -14.04 17.14 -2.12
N SER A 78 -13.79 16.78 -0.86
CA SER A 78 -13.73 17.69 0.29
C SER A 78 -12.37 18.39 0.45
N ILE A 79 -11.32 17.97 -0.27
CA ILE A 79 -9.98 18.55 -0.18
C ILE A 79 -9.72 19.45 -1.39
N GLU A 80 -9.31 20.70 -1.20
CA GLU A 80 -9.04 21.59 -2.33
C GLU A 80 -7.98 21.02 -3.29
N TYR A 81 -8.26 21.12 -4.60
CA TYR A 81 -7.33 20.65 -5.62
C TYR A 81 -6.13 21.59 -5.72
N ASN A 82 -4.93 21.06 -5.53
CA ASN A 82 -3.68 21.77 -5.74
C ASN A 82 -2.88 21.01 -6.81
N ALA A 83 -2.66 21.66 -7.96
CA ALA A 83 -2.01 21.03 -9.10
C ALA A 83 -0.59 20.54 -8.78
N GLU A 84 0.21 21.33 -8.08
CA GLU A 84 1.58 20.97 -7.71
C GLU A 84 1.61 19.78 -6.74
N LYS A 85 0.74 19.81 -5.72
CA LYS A 85 0.64 18.73 -4.73
C LYS A 85 0.19 17.42 -5.37
N GLU A 86 -0.80 17.47 -6.27
CA GLU A 86 -1.32 16.29 -6.97
C GLU A 86 -0.31 15.75 -7.98
N GLU A 87 0.42 16.61 -8.70
CA GLU A 87 1.51 16.18 -9.59
C GLU A 87 2.63 15.49 -8.81
N LEU A 88 3.04 16.05 -7.66
CA LEU A 88 4.01 15.42 -6.77
C LEU A 88 3.51 14.05 -6.28
N GLN A 89 2.25 13.95 -5.85
CA GLN A 89 1.66 12.69 -5.40
C GLN A 89 1.62 11.64 -6.51
N LEU A 90 1.21 12.03 -7.72
CA LEU A 90 1.21 11.13 -8.89
C LEU A 90 2.62 10.64 -9.22
N GLN A 91 3.61 11.53 -9.13
CA GLN A 91 5.01 11.17 -9.37
C GLN A 91 5.55 10.23 -8.29
N GLU A 92 5.22 10.44 -7.01
CA GLU A 92 5.59 9.54 -5.91
C GLU A 92 4.98 8.14 -6.11
N ILE A 93 3.69 8.06 -6.46
CA ILE A 93 3.00 6.79 -6.73
C ILE A 93 3.67 6.07 -7.89
N LYS A 94 3.96 6.79 -8.98
CA LYS A 94 4.63 6.24 -10.17
C LYS A 94 6.03 5.72 -9.87
N GLN A 95 6.82 6.47 -9.11
CA GLN A 95 8.16 6.04 -8.69
C GLN A 95 8.11 4.81 -7.78
N LYS A 96 7.14 4.77 -6.87
CA LYS A 96 6.93 3.63 -5.97
C LYS A 96 6.56 2.37 -6.74
N GLU A 97 5.69 2.49 -7.74
CA GLU A 97 5.32 1.35 -8.59
C GLU A 97 6.51 0.87 -9.43
N LEU A 98 7.32 1.78 -9.98
CA LEU A 98 8.56 1.42 -10.68
C LEU A 98 9.55 0.69 -9.75
N GLN A 99 9.72 1.16 -8.51
CA GLN A 99 10.56 0.50 -7.51
C GLN A 99 10.04 -0.90 -7.18
N ARG A 100 8.73 -1.05 -7.00
CA ARG A 100 8.10 -2.34 -6.74
C ARG A 100 8.34 -3.34 -7.87
N ILE A 101 8.23 -2.89 -9.13
CA ILE A 101 8.53 -3.72 -10.31
C ILE A 101 10.00 -4.15 -10.32
N GLU A 102 10.92 -3.24 -10.01
CA GLU A 102 12.36 -3.54 -9.94
C GLU A 102 12.70 -4.52 -8.81
N GLU A 103 12.12 -4.33 -7.62
CA GLU A 103 12.27 -5.25 -6.49
C GLU A 103 11.71 -6.65 -6.79
N ALA A 104 10.54 -6.73 -7.40
CA ALA A 104 9.94 -8.00 -7.80
C ALA A 104 10.83 -8.74 -8.81
N LYS A 105 11.40 -8.00 -9.77
CA LYS A 105 12.34 -8.53 -10.77
C LYS A 105 13.65 -9.00 -10.14
N GLN A 106 14.18 -8.26 -9.16
CA GLN A 106 15.39 -8.65 -8.44
C GLN A 106 15.17 -9.94 -7.64
N LYS A 107 14.06 -10.06 -6.92
CA LYS A 107 13.70 -11.27 -6.16
C LYS A 107 13.59 -12.51 -7.03
N VAL A 108 13.10 -12.39 -8.27
CA VAL A 108 13.06 -13.51 -9.21
C VAL A 108 14.46 -13.92 -9.64
N ALA A 109 15.34 -12.96 -9.93
CA ALA A 109 16.73 -13.23 -10.31
C ALA A 109 17.55 -13.85 -9.17
N ASP A 110 17.29 -13.45 -7.92
CA ASP A 110 18.00 -13.97 -6.74
C ASP A 110 17.60 -15.43 -6.45
N LYS A 111 16.34 -15.81 -6.68
CA LYS A 111 15.88 -17.21 -6.56
C LYS A 111 16.55 -18.17 -7.55
N GLU A 112 17.11 -17.69 -8.65
CA GLU A 112 17.82 -18.54 -9.62
C GLU A 112 19.33 -18.66 -9.32
N ASN A 113 19.83 -17.94 -8.30
CA ASN A 113 21.25 -17.94 -7.91
C ASN A 113 21.49 -18.76 -6.63
N PRO A 114 22.25 -19.87 -6.67
CA PRO A 114 22.46 -20.77 -5.52
C PRO A 114 23.10 -20.12 -4.29
N LYS A 115 23.93 -19.08 -4.47
CA LYS A 115 24.57 -18.32 -3.39
C LYS A 115 23.60 -17.33 -2.73
N ALA A 116 22.69 -16.76 -3.51
CA ALA A 116 21.64 -15.87 -3.03
C ALA A 116 20.55 -16.67 -2.30
N GLU A 117 20.17 -17.85 -2.80
CA GLU A 117 19.29 -18.79 -2.09
C GLU A 117 19.81 -19.15 -0.68
N GLN A 118 21.12 -19.32 -0.50
CA GLN A 118 21.69 -19.58 0.82
C GLN A 118 21.58 -18.36 1.75
N GLN A 119 21.91 -17.15 1.28
CA GLN A 119 21.76 -15.92 2.08
C GLN A 119 20.29 -15.65 2.42
N ASP A 120 19.39 -15.83 1.45
CA ASP A 120 17.94 -15.73 1.65
C ASP A 120 17.45 -16.76 2.66
N SER A 121 17.93 -18.00 2.62
CA SER A 121 17.57 -19.02 3.63
C SER A 121 17.96 -18.62 5.06
N PHE A 122 19.11 -17.96 5.26
CA PHE A 122 19.50 -17.44 6.58
C PHE A 122 18.61 -16.26 7.01
N ILE A 123 18.32 -15.32 6.10
CA ILE A 123 17.46 -14.17 6.37
C ILE A 123 16.02 -14.61 6.62
N GLU A 124 15.49 -15.56 5.85
CA GLU A 124 14.17 -16.15 6.02
C GLU A 124 14.04 -16.84 7.37
N LYS A 125 15.05 -17.59 7.81
CA LYS A 125 15.07 -18.19 9.16
C LYS A 125 15.05 -17.12 10.25
N LEU A 126 15.80 -16.03 10.08
CA LEU A 126 15.80 -14.90 11.03
C LEU A 126 14.44 -14.18 11.05
N ILE A 127 13.83 -13.91 9.89
CA ILE A 127 12.51 -13.29 9.78
C ILE A 127 11.45 -14.20 10.39
N ALA A 128 11.49 -15.49 10.10
CA ALA A 128 10.60 -16.48 10.69
C ALA A 128 10.73 -16.49 12.22
N GLN A 129 11.97 -16.45 12.75
CA GLN A 129 12.22 -16.39 14.19
C GLN A 129 11.64 -15.11 14.82
N VAL A 130 11.81 -13.96 14.15
CA VAL A 130 11.24 -12.67 14.58
C VAL A 130 9.71 -12.74 14.61
N ILE A 131 9.07 -13.23 13.53
CA ILE A 131 7.60 -13.33 13.43
C ILE A 131 7.03 -14.29 14.47
N LYS A 132 7.73 -15.41 14.70
CA LYS A 132 7.34 -16.45 15.67
C LYS A 132 7.21 -15.88 17.08
N ASN A 133 8.20 -15.11 17.52
CA ASN A 133 8.26 -14.50 18.85
C ASN A 133 7.77 -13.05 18.89
N LEU A 134 7.11 -12.57 17.83
CA LEU A 134 6.56 -11.23 17.76
C LEU A 134 5.32 -11.13 18.65
N GLN A 135 5.41 -10.28 19.67
CA GLN A 135 4.30 -9.80 20.46
C GLN A 135 3.87 -8.44 19.92
N VAL A 136 2.58 -8.30 19.66
CA VAL A 136 2.01 -7.07 19.09
C VAL A 136 1.04 -6.47 20.09
N LYS A 137 1.14 -5.18 20.34
CA LYS A 137 0.16 -4.43 21.13
C LYS A 137 -0.22 -3.15 20.40
N ILE A 138 -1.49 -3.02 20.05
CA ILE A 138 -2.04 -1.83 19.40
C ILE A 138 -3.12 -1.26 20.30
N THR A 139 -2.96 0.00 20.73
CA THR A 139 -3.91 0.67 21.62
C THR A 139 -4.44 1.95 21.03
N ASN A 140 -5.66 2.31 21.41
CA ASN A 140 -6.32 3.57 21.07
C ASN A 140 -6.38 3.82 19.56
N ILE A 141 -7.16 3.00 18.85
CA ILE A 141 -7.43 3.17 17.42
C ILE A 141 -8.77 3.88 17.27
N HIS A 142 -8.81 4.93 16.46
CA HIS A 142 -10.04 5.54 16.00
C HIS A 142 -9.88 6.00 14.56
N ILE A 143 -10.61 5.33 13.66
CA ILE A 143 -10.67 5.65 12.24
C ILE A 143 -12.08 6.16 11.97
N ARG A 144 -12.19 7.40 11.51
CA ARG A 144 -13.46 8.07 11.23
C ARG A 144 -13.47 8.57 9.80
N TYR A 145 -14.47 8.14 9.06
CA TYR A 145 -14.85 8.70 7.77
C TYR A 145 -15.94 9.75 7.96
N GLU A 146 -15.85 10.85 7.24
CA GLU A 146 -16.81 11.95 7.25
C GLU A 146 -17.18 12.36 5.82
N ASP A 147 -18.47 12.49 5.55
CA ASP A 147 -18.99 12.87 4.23
C ASP A 147 -20.18 13.83 4.34
N ASP A 148 -20.00 15.03 3.79
CA ASP A 148 -21.04 16.04 3.58
C ASP A 148 -21.25 16.37 2.09
N ILE A 149 -20.73 15.54 1.19
CA ILE A 149 -20.79 15.71 -0.26
C ILE A 149 -21.89 14.85 -0.86
N THR A 150 -22.01 13.60 -0.42
CA THR A 150 -23.04 12.67 -0.93
C THR A 150 -24.44 13.19 -0.65
N ASN A 151 -24.67 13.68 0.57
CA ASN A 151 -25.93 14.28 0.99
C ASN A 151 -25.65 15.49 1.88
N GLN A 152 -25.79 16.70 1.33
CA GLN A 152 -25.51 17.95 2.05
C GLN A 152 -26.50 18.22 3.18
N ASP A 153 -27.75 17.75 3.03
CA ASP A 153 -28.79 17.94 4.03
C ASP A 153 -28.63 16.99 5.22
N SER A 154 -27.90 15.88 5.02
CA SER A 154 -27.64 14.88 6.04
C SER A 154 -26.18 14.40 6.06
N PRO A 155 -25.24 15.23 6.58
CA PRO A 155 -23.85 14.84 6.74
C PRO A 155 -23.71 13.59 7.61
N LEU A 156 -22.86 12.67 7.18
CA LEU A 156 -22.65 11.40 7.85
C LEU A 156 -21.23 11.27 8.39
N SER A 157 -21.09 10.45 9.43
CA SER A 157 -19.79 9.92 9.83
C SER A 157 -19.91 8.44 10.15
N PHE A 158 -19.01 7.64 9.60
CA PHE A 158 -18.84 6.26 10.00
C PHE A 158 -17.47 6.11 10.66
N GLY A 159 -17.38 5.33 11.72
CA GLY A 159 -16.08 5.10 12.34
C GLY A 159 -15.96 3.77 13.05
N ILE A 160 -14.72 3.33 13.16
CA ILE A 160 -14.31 2.15 13.92
C ILE A 160 -13.42 2.63 15.05
N SER A 161 -13.73 2.20 16.27
CA SER A 161 -12.92 2.48 17.45
C SER A 161 -12.54 1.17 18.12
N LEU A 162 -11.31 1.09 18.60
CA LEU A 162 -10.76 -0.06 19.29
C LEU A 162 -9.83 0.39 20.42
N GLN A 163 -10.09 -0.08 21.64
CA GLN A 163 -9.27 0.28 22.80
C GLN A 163 -7.94 -0.47 22.78
N ASN A 164 -7.98 -1.79 22.58
CA ASN A 164 -6.78 -2.63 22.60
C ASN A 164 -6.92 -3.84 21.67
N LEU A 165 -5.86 -4.11 20.92
CA LEU A 165 -5.60 -5.36 20.23
C LEU A 165 -4.22 -5.83 20.63
N SER A 166 -4.14 -6.95 21.34
CA SER A 166 -2.86 -7.58 21.67
C SER A 166 -2.78 -9.00 21.13
N LEU A 167 -1.55 -9.38 20.76
CA LEU A 167 -1.21 -10.69 20.25
C LEU A 167 0.00 -11.19 21.04
N GLU A 168 -0.20 -12.19 21.89
CA GLU A 168 0.82 -12.74 22.78
C GLU A 168 1.09 -14.21 22.44
N THR A 169 2.35 -14.62 22.44
CA THR A 169 2.71 -16.03 22.24
C THR A 169 2.40 -16.84 23.51
N THR A 170 1.83 -18.03 23.34
CA THR A 170 1.42 -18.90 24.45
C THR A 170 1.93 -20.33 24.30
N ASP A 171 1.86 -21.10 25.39
CA ASP A 171 2.02 -22.55 25.41
C ASP A 171 0.76 -23.27 24.87
N GLU A 172 0.78 -24.61 24.83
CA GLU A 172 -0.37 -25.46 24.48
C GLU A 172 -1.59 -25.26 25.41
N ARG A 173 -1.37 -24.75 26.62
CA ARG A 173 -2.39 -24.48 27.63
C ARG A 173 -2.89 -23.03 27.59
N TRP A 174 -2.48 -22.25 26.60
CA TRP A 174 -2.84 -20.84 26.40
C TRP A 174 -2.36 -19.89 27.51
N ASN A 175 -1.27 -20.24 28.20
CA ASN A 175 -0.59 -19.34 29.12
C ASN A 175 0.50 -18.55 28.39
N PRO A 176 0.61 -17.23 28.60
CA PRO A 176 1.68 -16.43 28.01
C PRO A 176 3.06 -16.97 28.36
N CYS A 177 3.88 -17.23 27.33
CA CYS A 177 5.25 -17.72 27.52
C CYS A 177 6.18 -17.23 26.40
N LEU A 178 7.48 -17.25 26.69
CA LEU A 178 8.51 -17.15 25.65
C LEU A 178 8.66 -18.56 25.08
N HIS A 179 8.25 -18.73 23.83
CA HIS A 179 8.01 -20.01 23.15
C HIS A 179 9.03 -21.12 23.47
N ASP A 180 8.51 -22.35 23.66
CA ASP A 180 9.29 -23.56 23.86
C ASP A 180 9.83 -24.11 22.53
N GLN A 181 11.12 -24.45 22.46
CA GLN A 181 11.84 -24.69 21.20
C GLN A 181 11.43 -25.97 20.45
N CYS A 182 10.49 -26.75 20.99
CA CYS A 182 10.24 -28.14 20.59
C CYS A 182 9.01 -28.35 19.70
N GLU A 183 8.21 -27.33 19.39
CA GLU A 183 6.94 -27.53 18.67
C GLU A 183 6.95 -27.06 17.21
N HIS A 184 6.26 -27.84 16.37
CA HIS A 184 6.06 -27.58 14.94
C HIS A 184 4.94 -26.58 14.65
N VAL A 185 4.16 -26.22 15.66
CA VAL A 185 3.06 -25.25 15.64
C VAL A 185 3.37 -24.18 16.69
N PHE A 186 2.86 -22.96 16.50
CA PHE A 186 2.94 -21.94 17.56
C PHE A 186 1.58 -21.30 17.80
N ASN A 187 1.29 -21.08 19.08
CA ASN A 187 0.02 -20.57 19.58
C ASN A 187 0.15 -19.10 19.93
N LYS A 188 -0.86 -18.31 19.54
CA LYS A 188 -0.99 -16.90 19.89
C LYS A 188 -2.36 -16.64 20.49
N LEU A 189 -2.36 -16.02 21.66
CA LEU A 189 -3.57 -15.50 22.27
C LEU A 189 -3.81 -14.09 21.76
N VAL A 190 -4.93 -13.92 21.05
CA VAL A 190 -5.42 -12.62 20.59
C VAL A 190 -6.38 -12.08 21.64
N ARG A 191 -6.16 -10.85 22.08
CA ARG A 191 -7.09 -10.12 22.92
C ARG A 191 -7.56 -8.87 22.20
N LEU A 192 -8.87 -8.71 22.15
CA LEU A 192 -9.56 -7.58 21.57
C LEU A 192 -10.41 -6.94 22.66
N ASP A 193 -10.16 -5.68 23.01
CA ASP A 193 -10.96 -4.96 24.00
C ASP A 193 -11.69 -3.78 23.33
N TYR A 194 -13.00 -3.71 23.53
CA TYR A 194 -13.89 -2.62 23.12
C TYR A 194 -13.79 -2.25 21.63
N LEU A 195 -13.88 -3.24 20.75
CA LEU A 195 -14.11 -3.00 19.31
C LEU A 195 -15.55 -2.52 19.11
N CYS A 196 -15.74 -1.37 18.49
CA CYS A 196 -17.07 -0.90 18.08
C CYS A 196 -17.03 -0.25 16.70
N ALA A 197 -18.19 -0.22 16.05
CA ALA A 197 -18.41 0.55 14.83
C ALA A 197 -19.69 1.36 14.95
N TYR A 198 -19.64 2.61 14.52
CA TYR A 198 -20.76 3.54 14.60
C TYR A 198 -21.04 4.18 13.25
N TRP A 199 -22.30 4.53 13.02
CA TRP A 199 -22.76 5.25 11.84
C TRP A 199 -23.67 6.38 12.29
N ASN A 200 -23.14 7.60 12.34
CA ASN A 200 -23.89 8.78 12.75
C ASN A 200 -24.47 9.47 11.53
N VAL A 201 -25.77 9.69 11.56
CA VAL A 201 -26.50 10.52 10.60
C VAL A 201 -26.71 11.91 11.23
N ASN A 202 -26.58 12.98 10.46
CA ASN A 202 -26.67 14.38 10.91
C ASN A 202 -25.63 14.73 11.97
N THR A 203 -24.38 14.37 11.71
CA THR A 203 -23.29 14.56 12.68
C THR A 203 -22.55 15.88 12.48
N LYS A 204 -21.87 16.34 13.54
CA LYS A 204 -20.91 17.43 13.45
C LYS A 204 -19.65 16.92 12.73
N MET A 205 -19.21 17.69 11.73
CA MET A 205 -18.04 17.37 10.92
C MET A 205 -16.77 17.92 11.56
N TYR A 206 -15.86 17.05 12.01
CA TYR A 206 -14.55 17.42 12.53
C TYR A 206 -13.65 17.97 11.42
N SER A 207 -13.87 17.51 10.18
CA SER A 207 -13.14 17.94 8.98
C SER A 207 -13.27 19.43 8.64
N LYS A 208 -14.28 20.13 9.19
CA LYS A 208 -14.47 21.59 9.05
C LYS A 208 -13.61 22.40 10.02
N SER A 209 -13.09 21.78 11.07
CA SER A 209 -12.22 22.40 12.06
C SER A 209 -10.74 22.34 11.62
N ARG A 210 -9.85 23.00 12.37
CA ARG A 210 -8.41 22.87 12.15
C ARG A 210 -7.94 21.44 12.46
N GLN A 211 -6.88 20.98 11.79
CA GLN A 211 -6.33 19.63 11.95
C GLN A 211 -6.06 19.25 13.42
N VAL A 212 -5.52 20.19 14.22
CA VAL A 212 -5.23 19.97 15.64
C VAL A 212 -6.50 19.71 16.46
N GLU A 213 -7.57 20.47 16.20
CA GLU A 213 -8.86 20.31 16.88
C GLU A 213 -9.55 19.02 16.46
N ALA A 214 -9.54 18.71 15.16
CA ALA A 214 -10.09 17.47 14.64
C ALA A 214 -9.41 16.23 15.24
N LEU A 215 -8.08 16.26 15.38
CA LEU A 215 -7.33 15.18 16.03
C LEU A 215 -7.63 15.09 17.53
N LYS A 216 -7.87 16.22 18.21
CA LYS A 216 -8.30 16.23 19.61
C LYS A 216 -9.66 15.57 19.79
N ASP A 217 -10.61 15.91 18.93
CA ASP A 217 -11.96 15.32 18.93
C ASP A 217 -11.90 13.81 18.63
N LEU A 218 -11.02 13.37 17.70
CA LEU A 218 -10.78 11.95 17.46
C LEU A 218 -10.18 11.21 18.66
N LYS A 219 -9.21 11.82 19.36
CA LYS A 219 -8.58 11.26 20.56
C LYS A 219 -9.59 11.06 21.69
N ILE A 220 -10.47 12.04 21.90
CA ILE A 220 -11.53 11.97 22.90
C ILE A 220 -12.59 10.93 22.51
N GLY A 221 -12.86 10.77 21.22
CA GLY A 221 -13.87 9.85 20.69
C GLY A 221 -13.52 8.36 20.74
N VAL A 222 -12.40 7.94 21.34
CA VAL A 222 -12.08 6.51 21.50
C VAL A 222 -13.01 5.90 22.55
N SER A 223 -13.82 4.92 22.14
CA SER A 223 -14.64 4.15 23.06
C SER A 223 -13.77 3.24 23.93
N THR A 224 -14.01 3.26 25.24
CA THR A 224 -13.30 2.44 26.23
C THR A 224 -14.29 1.83 27.23
N SER A 225 -13.80 0.97 28.11
CA SER A 225 -14.61 0.40 29.20
C SER A 225 -15.29 1.42 30.11
N ASN A 226 -14.72 2.61 30.24
CA ASN A 226 -15.19 3.61 31.19
C ASN A 226 -15.86 4.80 30.50
N PHE A 227 -15.84 4.84 29.16
CA PHE A 227 -16.31 5.99 28.40
C PHE A 227 -16.80 5.55 27.01
N ILE A 228 -18.06 5.87 26.75
CA ILE A 228 -18.71 5.67 25.45
C ILE A 228 -19.25 7.03 25.01
N PRO A 229 -18.82 7.58 23.86
CA PRO A 229 -19.34 8.85 23.37
C PRO A 229 -20.85 8.79 23.14
N GLU A 230 -21.61 9.69 23.78
CA GLU A 230 -23.08 9.77 23.63
C GLU A 230 -23.51 10.08 22.19
N THR A 231 -22.64 10.70 21.40
CA THR A 231 -22.89 11.04 20.00
C THR A 231 -22.89 9.83 19.07
N TYR A 232 -22.44 8.65 19.52
CA TYR A 232 -22.29 7.49 18.66
C TYR A 232 -23.58 6.70 18.52
N GLN A 233 -24.04 6.60 17.29
CA GLN A 233 -25.11 5.71 16.87
C GLN A 233 -24.47 4.40 16.41
N PHE A 234 -24.33 3.46 17.34
CA PHE A 234 -23.66 2.18 17.06
C PHE A 234 -24.40 1.37 15.99
N VAL A 235 -23.62 0.78 15.08
CA VAL A 235 -24.06 -0.31 14.21
C VAL A 235 -23.54 -1.63 14.73
N PHE A 236 -22.32 -1.62 15.28
CA PHE A 236 -21.71 -2.74 15.99
C PHE A 236 -21.40 -2.28 17.42
N GLN A 237 -22.13 -2.83 18.38
CA GLN A 237 -21.98 -2.48 19.80
C GLN A 237 -20.56 -2.83 20.29
N PRO A 238 -20.00 -2.09 21.27
CA PRO A 238 -18.70 -2.38 21.82
C PRO A 238 -18.58 -3.82 22.32
N LEU A 239 -17.60 -4.54 21.77
CA LEU A 239 -17.35 -5.95 22.07
C LEU A 239 -15.91 -6.16 22.52
N SER A 240 -15.73 -7.00 23.54
CA SER A 240 -14.42 -7.52 23.92
C SER A 240 -14.40 -9.03 23.72
N ALA A 241 -13.30 -9.54 23.18
CA ALA A 241 -13.16 -10.93 22.79
C ALA A 241 -11.74 -11.45 23.07
N LYS A 242 -11.67 -12.76 23.28
CA LYS A 242 -10.40 -13.49 23.25
C LYS A 242 -10.47 -14.50 22.12
N ALA A 243 -9.40 -14.59 21.33
CA ALA A 243 -9.27 -15.61 20.30
C ALA A 243 -7.96 -16.36 20.48
N LYS A 244 -8.00 -17.63 20.14
CA LYS A 244 -6.88 -18.56 20.15
C LYS A 244 -6.48 -18.79 18.69
N LEU A 245 -5.28 -18.36 18.34
CA LEU A 245 -4.73 -18.48 17.01
C LEU A 245 -3.63 -19.53 17.02
N GLU A 246 -3.80 -20.57 16.23
CA GLU A 246 -2.83 -21.63 16.02
C GLU A 246 -2.31 -21.53 14.57
N MET A 247 -0.99 -21.50 14.41
CA MET A 247 -0.36 -21.33 13.10
C MET A 247 0.60 -22.49 12.82
N ASN A 248 0.36 -23.19 11.70
CA ASN A 248 1.24 -24.25 11.21
C ASN A 248 2.12 -23.73 10.05
N PRO A 249 3.42 -23.45 10.29
CA PRO A 249 4.35 -23.03 9.24
C PRO A 249 4.67 -24.12 8.21
N ARG A 250 4.38 -25.40 8.48
CA ARG A 250 4.64 -26.54 7.58
C ARG A 250 3.46 -26.94 6.71
N ALA A 251 2.36 -26.20 6.74
CA ALA A 251 1.14 -26.53 5.98
C ALA A 251 1.30 -26.56 4.45
N GLU A 252 2.47 -26.16 3.91
CA GLU A 252 2.81 -26.29 2.49
C GLU A 252 3.36 -27.67 2.12
N VAL A 253 3.80 -28.45 3.10
CA VAL A 253 4.35 -29.81 2.94
C VAL A 253 3.44 -30.85 3.58
N ASP A 254 2.83 -30.50 4.73
CA ASP A 254 1.91 -31.34 5.47
C ASP A 254 0.48 -30.79 5.38
N PHE A 255 -0.36 -31.46 4.60
CA PHE A 255 -1.77 -31.08 4.38
C PHE A 255 -2.73 -31.66 5.44
N ALA A 256 -2.22 -32.39 6.45
CA ALA A 256 -3.05 -32.98 7.50
C ALA A 256 -3.64 -31.92 8.46
N SER A 257 -3.05 -30.73 8.54
CA SER A 257 -3.49 -29.64 9.42
C SER A 257 -3.56 -28.29 8.69
N PRO A 258 -4.49 -27.40 9.08
CA PRO A 258 -4.64 -26.10 8.43
C PRO A 258 -3.44 -25.19 8.74
N LYS A 259 -3.10 -24.32 7.79
CA LYS A 259 -2.04 -23.30 7.97
C LYS A 259 -2.36 -22.34 9.12
N ILE A 260 -3.65 -22.03 9.30
CA ILE A 260 -4.17 -21.13 10.31
C ILE A 260 -5.46 -21.74 10.86
N ASN A 261 -5.53 -21.88 12.18
CA ASN A 261 -6.73 -22.24 12.91
C ASN A 261 -7.04 -21.13 13.93
N LEU A 262 -8.25 -20.59 13.91
CA LEU A 262 -8.65 -19.45 14.74
C LEU A 262 -9.96 -19.77 15.47
N GLU A 263 -9.87 -19.94 16.78
CA GLU A 263 -11.02 -20.14 17.68
C GLU A 263 -11.32 -18.82 18.40
N VAL A 264 -12.49 -18.22 18.12
CA VAL A 264 -12.91 -16.95 18.73
C VAL A 264 -14.03 -17.21 19.72
N ASN A 265 -13.87 -16.79 20.98
CA ASN A 265 -14.92 -16.87 21.99
C ASN A 265 -15.55 -15.48 22.19
N LEU A 266 -16.80 -15.34 21.75
CA LEU A 266 -17.60 -14.11 21.80
C LEU A 266 -18.80 -14.39 22.70
N GLN A 267 -19.05 -13.53 23.69
CA GLN A 267 -20.18 -13.69 24.60
C GLN A 267 -21.48 -13.22 23.94
N ASP A 268 -21.53 -11.97 23.48
CA ASP A 268 -22.71 -11.38 22.84
C ASP A 268 -22.28 -10.52 21.64
N ILE A 269 -22.96 -10.67 20.50
CA ILE A 269 -22.78 -9.81 19.33
C ILE A 269 -24.09 -9.10 19.07
N ALA A 270 -24.10 -7.77 19.19
CA ALA A 270 -25.27 -6.96 18.91
C ALA A 270 -24.99 -6.03 17.72
N ILE A 271 -25.74 -6.26 16.64
CA ILE A 271 -25.74 -5.43 15.44
C ILE A 271 -27.13 -4.82 15.31
N GLU A 272 -27.19 -3.50 15.33
CA GLU A 272 -28.44 -2.75 15.20
C GLU A 272 -28.30 -1.73 14.06
N LEU A 273 -29.26 -1.72 13.14
CA LEU A 273 -29.26 -0.74 12.06
C LEU A 273 -30.60 -0.03 12.00
N LYS A 274 -30.59 1.27 12.29
CA LYS A 274 -31.77 2.13 12.22
C LYS A 274 -32.05 2.52 10.77
N ARG A 275 -33.31 2.82 10.46
CA ARG A 275 -33.74 3.23 9.10
C ARG A 275 -32.89 4.38 8.51
N PRO A 276 -32.59 5.48 9.23
CA PRO A 276 -31.74 6.55 8.68
C PRO A 276 -30.32 6.08 8.35
N GLN A 277 -29.74 5.19 9.15
CA GLN A 277 -28.41 4.63 8.91
C GLN A 277 -28.42 3.75 7.66
N PHE A 278 -29.43 2.87 7.50
CA PHE A 278 -29.56 2.04 6.31
C PHE A 278 -29.65 2.85 5.02
N LEU A 279 -30.49 3.90 5.00
CA LEU A 279 -30.63 4.78 3.83
C LEU A 279 -29.32 5.51 3.52
N SER A 280 -28.66 6.06 4.56
CA SER A 280 -27.36 6.73 4.44
C SER A 280 -26.26 5.79 3.92
N ILE A 281 -26.23 4.53 4.33
CA ILE A 281 -25.31 3.51 3.79
C ILE A 281 -25.55 3.31 2.30
N MET A 282 -26.81 3.16 1.88
CA MET A 282 -27.14 2.95 0.47
C MET A 282 -26.79 4.17 -0.39
N GLU A 283 -27.01 5.38 0.12
CA GLU A 283 -26.58 6.63 -0.53
C GLU A 283 -25.06 6.67 -0.69
N LEU A 284 -24.30 6.38 0.37
CA LEU A 284 -22.83 6.35 0.30
C LEU A 284 -22.35 5.30 -0.71
N LEU A 285 -22.87 4.07 -0.65
CA LEU A 285 -22.49 3.01 -1.58
C LEU A 285 -22.75 3.40 -3.05
N GLY A 286 -23.91 3.99 -3.34
CA GLY A 286 -24.23 4.50 -4.69
C GLY A 286 -23.33 5.66 -5.13
N SER A 287 -22.85 6.47 -4.18
CA SER A 287 -21.98 7.61 -4.47
C SER A 287 -20.53 7.23 -4.79
N ILE A 288 -20.01 6.11 -4.27
CA ILE A 288 -18.60 5.72 -4.42
C ILE A 288 -18.21 5.58 -5.90
N ASP A 289 -19.07 4.98 -6.71
CA ASP A 289 -18.86 4.85 -8.15
C ASP A 289 -18.80 6.22 -8.83
N MET A 290 -19.68 7.14 -8.44
CA MET A 290 -19.66 8.51 -8.96
C MET A 290 -18.40 9.26 -8.53
N MET A 291 -17.98 9.13 -7.28
CA MET A 291 -16.74 9.75 -6.78
C MET A 291 -15.53 9.25 -7.56
N SER A 292 -15.42 7.93 -7.76
CA SER A 292 -14.33 7.30 -8.50
C SER A 292 -14.28 7.78 -9.95
N ARG A 293 -15.43 7.80 -10.63
CA ARG A 293 -15.55 8.34 -12.00
C ARG A 293 -15.18 9.82 -12.09
N ASN A 294 -15.45 10.59 -11.05
CA ASN A 294 -15.17 12.03 -11.02
C ASN A 294 -13.71 12.38 -10.71
N LEU A 295 -12.88 11.45 -10.23
CA LEU A 295 -11.49 11.71 -9.84
C LEU A 295 -10.64 12.36 -10.96
N PRO A 296 -10.62 11.85 -12.22
CA PRO A 296 -9.78 12.40 -13.27
C PRO A 296 -10.18 13.83 -13.67
N TYR A 297 -11.48 14.14 -13.59
CA TYR A 297 -12.04 15.42 -14.00
C TYR A 297 -11.91 16.50 -12.92
N ARG A 298 -11.60 16.12 -11.68
CA ARG A 298 -11.51 17.00 -10.53
C ARG A 298 -10.71 18.28 -10.79
N LYS A 299 -9.59 18.18 -11.52
CA LYS A 299 -8.70 19.31 -11.83
C LYS A 299 -9.37 20.45 -12.60
N TYR A 300 -10.46 20.16 -13.29
CA TYR A 300 -11.24 21.14 -14.05
C TYR A 300 -12.44 21.68 -13.26
N LYS A 301 -12.75 21.11 -12.09
CA LYS A 301 -13.96 21.43 -11.33
C LYS A 301 -13.90 22.89 -10.84
N PRO A 302 -14.94 23.70 -11.07
CA PRO A 302 -14.97 25.07 -10.62
C PRO A 302 -15.24 25.15 -9.12
N ASN A 303 -14.57 26.08 -8.43
CA ASN A 303 -14.76 26.35 -6.99
C ASN A 303 -15.94 27.30 -6.71
N VAL A 304 -16.96 27.32 -7.57
CA VAL A 304 -18.14 28.17 -7.42
C VAL A 304 -19.43 27.35 -7.45
N PRO A 305 -20.50 27.77 -6.73
CA PRO A 305 -21.78 27.09 -6.77
C PRO A 305 -22.32 26.97 -8.20
N CYS A 306 -23.03 25.89 -8.50
CA CYS A 306 -23.65 25.69 -9.82
C CYS A 306 -24.66 26.80 -10.14
N HIS A 307 -25.47 27.18 -9.15
CA HIS A 307 -26.41 28.28 -9.26
C HIS A 307 -25.66 29.58 -9.63
N ASN A 308 -26.15 30.28 -10.66
CA ASN A 308 -25.57 31.50 -11.25
C ASN A 308 -24.19 31.37 -11.94
N ASN A 309 -23.62 30.17 -12.08
CA ASN A 309 -22.30 29.98 -12.73
C ASN A 309 -22.34 28.96 -13.88
N ALA A 310 -23.48 28.82 -14.57
CA ALA A 310 -23.69 27.79 -15.58
C ALA A 310 -22.58 27.70 -16.64
N THR A 311 -22.05 28.83 -17.13
CA THR A 311 -20.97 28.85 -18.12
C THR A 311 -19.71 28.13 -17.65
N LYS A 312 -19.27 28.39 -16.40
CA LYS A 312 -18.08 27.75 -15.82
C LYS A 312 -18.28 26.24 -15.64
N TRP A 313 -19.50 25.82 -15.32
CA TRP A 313 -19.84 24.40 -15.16
C TRP A 313 -19.94 23.67 -16.50
N TRP A 314 -20.40 24.34 -17.56
CA TRP A 314 -20.35 23.80 -18.93
C TRP A 314 -18.93 23.73 -19.46
N GLU A 315 -18.10 24.76 -19.23
CA GLU A 315 -16.67 24.72 -19.54
C GLU A 315 -15.98 23.55 -18.85
N TYR A 316 -16.27 23.32 -17.56
CA TYR A 316 -15.80 22.14 -16.83
C TYR A 316 -16.20 20.83 -17.52
N ALA A 317 -17.47 20.65 -17.84
CA ALA A 317 -17.96 19.41 -18.46
C ALA A 317 -17.31 19.17 -19.84
N ILE A 318 -17.22 20.22 -20.66
CA ILE A 318 -16.64 20.15 -22.00
C ILE A 318 -15.13 19.88 -21.91
N ASN A 319 -14.39 20.68 -21.14
CA ASN A 319 -12.95 20.56 -21.02
C ASN A 319 -12.55 19.24 -20.37
N GLY A 320 -13.29 18.77 -19.35
CA GLY A 320 -13.04 17.49 -18.70
C GLY A 320 -13.08 16.33 -19.70
N ILE A 321 -14.15 16.24 -20.50
CA ILE A 321 -14.29 15.18 -21.50
C ILE A 321 -13.26 15.35 -22.64
N LEU A 322 -13.04 16.60 -23.07
CA LEU A 322 -12.14 16.90 -24.18
C LEU A 322 -10.68 16.56 -23.84
N GLU A 323 -10.19 16.95 -22.66
CA GLU A 323 -8.80 16.77 -22.25
C GLU A 323 -8.50 15.36 -21.71
N GLU A 324 -9.43 14.70 -21.01
CA GLU A 324 -9.17 13.36 -20.45
C GLU A 324 -9.52 12.22 -21.41
N ASN A 325 -10.57 12.37 -22.23
CA ASN A 325 -11.07 11.25 -23.05
C ASN A 325 -10.74 11.45 -24.54
N ILE A 326 -11.11 12.60 -25.10
CA ILE A 326 -11.09 12.80 -26.56
C ILE A 326 -9.68 13.09 -27.07
N LYS A 327 -9.00 14.11 -26.53
CA LYS A 327 -7.67 14.52 -27.00
C LYS A 327 -6.62 13.43 -26.82
N PRO A 328 -6.52 12.70 -25.69
CA PRO A 328 -5.56 11.62 -25.55
C PRO A 328 -5.80 10.51 -26.57
N ALA A 329 -7.06 10.15 -26.81
CA ALA A 329 -7.43 9.17 -27.83
C ALA A 329 -7.07 9.65 -29.24
N LEU A 330 -7.38 10.89 -29.61
CA LEU A 330 -7.01 11.40 -30.94
C LEU A 330 -5.49 11.55 -31.11
N ASN A 331 -4.80 11.99 -30.06
CA ASN A 331 -3.36 12.18 -30.07
C ASN A 331 -2.63 10.83 -30.14
N SER A 332 -3.12 9.76 -29.52
CA SER A 332 -2.47 8.45 -29.57
C SER A 332 -2.38 7.90 -31.00
N TRP A 333 -3.33 8.25 -31.88
CA TRP A 333 -3.33 7.90 -33.30
C TRP A 333 -2.64 8.94 -34.22
N SER A 334 -2.19 10.06 -33.68
CA SER A 334 -1.49 11.08 -34.46
C SER A 334 -0.04 10.67 -34.74
N TRP A 335 0.34 10.54 -36.01
CA TRP A 335 1.72 10.24 -36.41
C TRP A 335 2.76 11.20 -35.82
N LYS A 336 2.41 12.48 -35.67
CA LYS A 336 3.28 13.49 -35.04
C LYS A 336 3.52 13.16 -33.57
N HIS A 337 2.46 12.80 -32.85
CA HIS A 337 2.53 12.41 -31.45
C HIS A 337 3.29 11.09 -31.28
N ILE A 338 2.95 10.06 -32.07
CA ILE A 338 3.65 8.76 -32.07
C ILE A 338 5.14 8.95 -32.32
N ARG A 339 5.52 9.78 -33.31
CA ARG A 339 6.94 10.07 -33.60
C ARG A 339 7.62 10.76 -32.41
N LYS A 340 6.99 11.77 -31.80
CA LYS A 340 7.51 12.47 -30.62
C LYS A 340 7.66 11.51 -29.43
N HIS A 341 6.65 10.69 -29.16
CA HIS A 341 6.65 9.68 -28.10
C HIS A 341 7.77 8.65 -28.30
N ARG A 342 7.89 8.07 -29.50
CA ARG A 342 8.98 7.14 -29.84
C ARG A 342 10.36 7.79 -29.67
N GLN A 343 10.51 9.07 -30.00
CA GLN A 343 11.76 9.78 -29.79
C GLN A 343 12.08 9.93 -28.30
N LYS A 344 11.08 10.28 -27.47
CA LYS A 344 11.23 10.33 -26.01
C LYS A 344 11.64 8.98 -25.42
N VAL A 345 10.97 7.89 -25.81
CA VAL A 345 11.33 6.53 -25.36
C VAL A 345 12.75 6.14 -25.77
N LYS A 346 13.16 6.45 -27.02
CA LYS A 346 14.53 6.21 -27.48
C LYS A 346 15.56 7.04 -26.71
N ASN A 347 15.27 8.30 -26.44
CA ASN A 347 16.13 9.19 -25.67
C ASN A 347 16.26 8.69 -24.22
N TYR A 348 15.14 8.31 -23.59
CA TYR A 348 15.09 7.72 -22.26
C TYR A 348 15.96 6.46 -22.19
N ARG A 349 15.77 5.53 -23.14
CA ARG A 349 16.57 4.31 -23.22
C ARG A 349 18.06 4.60 -23.34
N LYS A 350 18.46 5.59 -24.15
CA LYS A 350 19.86 6.00 -24.30
C LYS A 350 20.45 6.56 -23.00
N LEU A 351 19.73 7.45 -22.32
CA LEU A 351 20.15 8.05 -21.05
C LEU A 351 20.19 7.02 -19.91
N TYR A 352 19.22 6.12 -19.86
CA TYR A 352 19.21 5.04 -18.88
C TYR A 352 20.37 4.07 -19.12
N LYS A 353 20.68 3.77 -20.38
CA LYS A 353 21.85 2.98 -20.77
C LYS A 353 23.17 3.61 -20.33
N SER A 354 23.33 4.93 -20.38
CA SER A 354 24.52 5.60 -19.83
C SER A 354 24.52 5.57 -18.31
N ARG A 355 23.36 5.76 -17.66
CA ARG A 355 23.22 5.69 -16.20
C ARG A 355 23.69 4.34 -15.64
N ILE A 356 23.22 3.23 -16.21
CA ILE A 356 23.53 1.89 -15.68
C ILE A 356 24.96 1.40 -15.97
N LYS A 357 25.72 2.09 -16.82
CA LYS A 357 27.12 1.75 -17.12
C LYS A 357 28.11 2.31 -16.10
N THR A 358 27.70 3.29 -15.31
CA THR A 358 28.58 4.04 -14.42
C THR A 358 28.09 3.95 -12.99
N LYS A 359 29.00 3.80 -12.03
CA LYS A 359 28.67 3.75 -10.60
C LYS A 359 28.18 5.10 -10.04
N SER A 360 28.66 6.21 -10.60
CA SER A 360 28.26 7.58 -10.28
C SER A 360 27.81 8.30 -11.56
N PRO A 361 26.53 8.25 -11.91
CA PRO A 361 26.01 8.96 -13.08
C PRO A 361 25.93 10.48 -12.82
N ASP A 362 26.14 11.28 -13.87
CA ASP A 362 26.04 12.74 -13.79
C ASP A 362 24.63 13.20 -13.36
N GLU A 363 24.57 14.27 -12.55
CA GLU A 363 23.31 14.83 -12.08
C GLU A 363 22.40 15.30 -13.22
N GLU A 364 22.99 15.79 -14.31
CA GLU A 364 22.26 16.17 -15.53
C GLU A 364 21.52 14.96 -16.15
N VAL A 365 22.13 13.78 -16.17
CA VAL A 365 21.52 12.55 -16.69
C VAL A 365 20.38 12.11 -15.78
N ILE A 366 20.56 12.21 -14.46
CA ILE A 366 19.50 11.89 -13.49
C ILE A 366 18.30 12.84 -13.66
N SER A 367 18.56 14.15 -13.77
CA SER A 367 17.53 15.17 -13.95
C SER A 367 16.77 14.98 -15.27
N ALA A 368 17.48 14.76 -16.38
CA ALA A 368 16.86 14.49 -17.68
C ALA A 368 16.00 13.22 -17.69
N LEU A 369 16.43 12.16 -16.97
CA LEU A 369 15.61 10.97 -16.78
C LEU A 369 14.34 11.27 -15.99
N LYS A 370 14.43 12.05 -14.90
CA LYS A 370 13.26 12.44 -14.10
C LYS A 370 12.23 13.22 -14.93
N GLU A 371 12.66 14.15 -15.78
CA GLU A 371 11.77 14.90 -16.66
C GLU A 371 11.07 14.00 -17.69
N LEU A 372 11.80 13.04 -18.28
CA LEU A 372 11.20 12.06 -19.17
C LEU A 372 10.25 11.11 -18.42
N GLU A 373 10.55 10.78 -17.16
CA GLU A 373 9.70 9.96 -16.30
C GLU A 373 8.42 10.66 -15.88
N LYS A 374 8.34 12.00 -15.90
CA LYS A 374 7.06 12.70 -15.70
C LYS A 374 6.09 12.40 -16.85
N GLU A 375 6.59 12.42 -18.09
CA GLU A 375 5.77 12.28 -19.29
C GLU A 375 5.50 10.84 -19.74
N LEU A 376 6.47 9.92 -19.59
CA LEU A 376 6.34 8.52 -20.03
C LEU A 376 5.58 7.69 -19.01
N ASP A 377 4.68 6.80 -19.41
CA ASP A 377 3.98 5.89 -18.49
C ASP A 377 4.89 4.81 -17.88
N VAL A 378 4.41 4.15 -16.82
CA VAL A 378 5.14 3.08 -16.10
C VAL A 378 5.52 1.94 -17.06
N PHE A 379 4.64 1.60 -18.01
CA PHE A 379 4.87 0.54 -18.98
C PHE A 379 6.05 0.87 -19.92
N ASN A 380 6.04 2.03 -20.61
CA ASN A 380 7.12 2.38 -21.52
C ASN A 380 8.45 2.57 -20.79
N ILE A 381 8.43 3.12 -19.56
CA ILE A 381 9.63 3.22 -18.72
C ILE A 381 10.19 1.83 -18.44
N THR A 382 9.36 0.91 -17.95
CA THR A 382 9.79 -0.45 -17.60
C THR A 382 10.35 -1.19 -18.81
N LEU A 383 9.65 -1.12 -19.94
CA LEU A 383 10.09 -1.73 -21.20
C LEU A 383 11.42 -1.14 -21.69
N ALA A 384 11.58 0.19 -21.63
CA ALA A 384 12.80 0.85 -22.05
C ALA A 384 13.98 0.51 -21.13
N ARG A 385 13.77 0.43 -19.81
CA ARG A 385 14.78 -0.02 -18.84
C ARG A 385 15.24 -1.44 -19.14
N GLN A 386 14.29 -2.35 -19.38
CA GLN A 386 14.59 -3.74 -19.76
C GLN A 386 15.39 -3.85 -21.06
N GLN A 387 14.98 -3.15 -22.12
CA GLN A 387 15.72 -3.14 -23.38
C GLN A 387 17.15 -2.60 -23.21
N ALA A 388 17.32 -1.52 -22.45
CA ALA A 388 18.63 -0.96 -22.17
C ALA A 388 19.53 -1.96 -21.43
N GLU A 389 19.01 -2.67 -20.43
CA GLU A 389 19.74 -3.71 -19.70
C GLU A 389 20.19 -4.85 -20.62
N VAL A 390 19.29 -5.38 -21.44
CA VAL A 390 19.60 -6.45 -22.43
C VAL A 390 20.68 -6.00 -23.41
N GLU A 391 20.62 -4.77 -23.90
CA GLU A 391 21.64 -4.23 -24.80
C GLU A 391 23.01 -4.04 -24.11
N VAL A 392 23.06 -3.72 -22.82
CA VAL A 392 24.32 -3.59 -22.06
C VAL A 392 24.93 -4.95 -21.78
N MET A 393 24.09 -5.93 -21.43
CA MET A 393 24.49 -7.33 -21.23
C MET A 393 25.03 -7.97 -22.51
N LYS A 394 24.33 -7.80 -23.65
CA LYS A 394 24.82 -8.27 -24.96
C LYS A 394 26.15 -7.65 -25.36
N ALA A 395 26.46 -6.43 -24.88
CA ALA A 395 27.73 -5.76 -25.11
C ALA A 395 28.83 -6.17 -24.11
N GLY A 396 28.58 -7.14 -23.21
CA GLY A 396 29.54 -7.63 -22.22
C GLY A 396 29.92 -6.61 -21.15
N ARG A 397 29.12 -5.54 -20.95
CA ARG A 397 29.43 -4.48 -19.99
C ARG A 397 28.70 -4.71 -18.66
N ARG A 398 29.36 -4.33 -17.56
CA ARG A 398 28.78 -4.41 -16.21
C ARG A 398 27.61 -3.43 -16.07
N ILE A 399 26.55 -3.89 -15.39
CA ILE A 399 25.40 -3.10 -15.01
C ILE A 399 25.55 -2.71 -13.54
N TYR A 400 25.51 -1.41 -13.26
CA TYR A 400 25.50 -0.86 -11.91
C TYR A 400 24.06 -0.50 -11.55
N ARG A 401 23.46 -1.27 -10.64
CA ARG A 401 22.16 -0.95 -10.04
C ARG A 401 22.36 -0.18 -8.73
N PRO A 402 21.62 0.92 -8.49
CA PRO A 402 21.62 1.57 -7.19
C PRO A 402 21.17 0.58 -6.10
N GLY A 403 21.99 0.36 -5.07
CA GLY A 403 21.63 -0.47 -3.90
C GLY A 403 21.87 -1.99 -4.04
N ALA A 404 22.26 -2.50 -5.21
CA ALA A 404 22.64 -3.90 -5.35
C ALA A 404 24.06 -4.14 -4.80
N LYS A 405 24.23 -5.16 -3.94
CA LYS A 405 25.57 -5.63 -3.54
C LYS A 405 26.30 -6.09 -4.80
N VAL A 406 27.52 -5.60 -4.97
CA VAL A 406 28.42 -6.04 -6.05
C VAL A 406 28.88 -7.45 -5.68
N GLU A 407 28.17 -8.48 -6.13
CA GLU A 407 28.71 -9.84 -6.09
C GLU A 407 29.63 -10.07 -7.29
N GLU A 408 30.84 -10.54 -7.00
CA GLU A 408 31.78 -11.09 -7.97
C GLU A 408 31.24 -12.40 -8.56
N ASP A 409 31.36 -12.51 -9.88
CA ASP A 409 31.39 -13.74 -10.68
C ASP A 409 30.38 -14.85 -10.31
N ASN A 410 29.17 -14.73 -10.88
CA ASN A 410 28.56 -15.77 -11.72
C ASN A 410 27.25 -15.25 -12.35
N SER A 411 27.34 -14.53 -13.47
CA SER A 411 26.16 -14.11 -14.25
C SER A 411 25.65 -15.25 -15.12
N GLY A 412 25.20 -16.35 -14.50
CA GLY A 412 24.68 -17.54 -15.18
C GLY A 412 23.15 -17.62 -15.25
N GLY A 413 22.42 -17.16 -14.23
CA GLY A 413 20.95 -17.35 -14.16
C GLY A 413 20.15 -16.38 -15.03
N TRP A 414 20.53 -15.10 -15.08
CA TRP A 414 19.78 -14.07 -15.78
C TRP A 414 19.60 -14.31 -17.29
N PHE A 415 20.59 -14.96 -17.94
CA PHE A 415 20.56 -15.19 -19.37
C PHE A 415 19.37 -16.07 -19.77
N ASP A 416 19.06 -17.13 -19.02
CA ASP A 416 18.00 -18.08 -19.39
C ASP A 416 16.58 -17.49 -19.31
N TRP A 417 16.33 -16.59 -18.34
CA TRP A 417 15.02 -15.94 -18.18
C TRP A 417 14.67 -15.01 -19.37
N VAL A 418 15.61 -14.20 -19.85
CA VAL A 418 15.36 -13.26 -20.97
C VAL A 418 15.17 -13.99 -22.31
N TRP A 419 15.89 -15.09 -22.53
CA TRP A 419 15.74 -15.91 -23.75
C TRP A 419 14.44 -16.72 -23.75
N SER A 420 13.94 -17.12 -22.57
CA SER A 420 12.63 -17.78 -22.42
C SER A 420 11.45 -16.86 -22.81
N TRP A 421 11.54 -15.56 -22.49
CA TRP A 421 10.47 -14.59 -22.77
C TRP A 421 10.46 -14.03 -24.21
N THR A 422 11.59 -14.06 -24.91
CA THR A 422 11.74 -13.51 -26.27
C THR A 422 11.58 -14.53 -27.39
N GLY A 423 11.27 -15.79 -27.06
CA GLY A 423 10.98 -16.84 -28.04
C GLY A 423 12.15 -17.23 -28.95
N ALA A 424 13.38 -16.83 -28.61
CA ALA A 424 14.57 -17.14 -29.38
C ALA A 424 15.37 -18.26 -28.70
N LYS A 425 14.88 -19.50 -28.82
CA LYS A 425 15.75 -20.67 -28.73
C LYS A 425 16.20 -21.00 -30.15
N GLU A 426 17.49 -20.85 -30.43
CA GLU A 426 18.10 -21.53 -31.57
C GLU A 426 17.97 -23.04 -31.36
N GLU A 427 17.19 -23.69 -32.22
CA GLU A 427 17.06 -25.14 -32.27
C GLU A 427 18.42 -25.76 -32.64
N LYS A 428 18.99 -26.55 -31.73
CA LYS A 428 19.92 -27.61 -32.13
C LYS A 428 19.10 -28.76 -32.72
N PRO A 429 19.53 -29.39 -33.83
CA PRO A 429 18.73 -30.40 -34.48
C PRO A 429 18.77 -31.70 -33.68
N ARG A 430 17.60 -32.28 -33.37
CA ARG A 430 17.37 -33.72 -33.33
C ARG A 430 15.87 -34.05 -33.22
N ASP A 431 15.40 -34.67 -34.29
CA ASP A 431 14.34 -35.68 -34.45
C ASP A 431 12.92 -35.43 -33.93
N SER A 432 12.04 -35.42 -34.94
CA SER A 432 10.57 -35.57 -34.95
C SER A 432 9.90 -36.17 -33.70
N LYS A 433 8.80 -35.54 -33.25
CA LYS A 433 7.42 -36.03 -33.48
C LYS A 433 6.35 -35.04 -32.98
N SER A 434 5.32 -34.90 -33.84
CA SER A 434 3.95 -34.38 -33.69
C SER A 434 3.66 -33.22 -32.73
N GLY A 435 3.23 -32.11 -33.32
CA GLY A 435 2.77 -30.92 -32.61
C GLY A 435 1.39 -31.04 -31.97
N THR A 436 1.14 -30.13 -31.06
CA THR A 436 -0.18 -29.68 -30.66
C THR A 436 -0.08 -28.16 -30.50
N ASN A 437 -0.76 -27.43 -31.38
CA ASN A 437 -0.83 -25.97 -31.33
C ASN A 437 -1.69 -25.55 -30.13
N VAL A 438 -1.12 -24.79 -29.19
CA VAL A 438 -1.89 -24.00 -28.22
C VAL A 438 -1.68 -22.53 -28.56
N PHE A 439 -2.67 -21.94 -29.23
CA PHE A 439 -2.78 -20.48 -29.38
C PHE A 439 -3.22 -19.90 -28.03
N ILE A 440 -2.41 -19.03 -27.42
CA ILE A 440 -2.87 -18.15 -26.34
C ILE A 440 -3.05 -16.76 -26.92
N SER A 441 -4.32 -16.41 -27.11
CA SER A 441 -4.77 -15.04 -27.40
C SER A 441 -4.75 -14.24 -26.10
N ILE A 442 -3.92 -13.20 -26.03
CA ILE A 442 -3.98 -12.22 -24.94
C ILE A 442 -4.83 -11.06 -25.43
N LYS A 443 -6.09 -11.05 -25.01
CA LYS A 443 -6.92 -9.85 -25.06
C LYS A 443 -6.33 -8.82 -24.11
N ALA A 444 -6.04 -7.64 -24.63
CA ALA A 444 -5.92 -6.45 -23.81
C ALA A 444 -7.35 -6.01 -23.48
N ASP A 445 -7.73 -6.12 -22.22
CA ASP A 445 -8.95 -5.49 -21.75
C ASP A 445 -8.78 -3.97 -21.84
N THR A 446 -9.77 -3.34 -22.45
CA THR A 446 -9.90 -1.89 -22.69
C THR A 446 -10.79 -1.28 -21.63
#